data_AF-A0A0C3ADE4-F1
#
_entry.id   AF-A0A0C3ADE4-F1
#
_cell.length_a   1.000
_cell.length_b   1.000
_cell.length_c   1.000
_cell.angle_alpha   90.00
_cell.angle_beta   90.00
_cell.angle_gamma   90.00
#
_symmetry.space_group_name_H-M   'P 1'
#
loop_
_entity.id
_entity.type
_entity.pdbx_description
1 polymer ?
#
loop_
_entity_poly.entity_id
_entity_poly.type
_entity_poly.pdbx_seq_one_letter_code
_entity_poly.pdbx_strand_id
1 'polypeptide(L)'
;FKVANITGQIHNTRARGTQQRIDDKVCMAALQYCRARDALLKLRGKGLWEDSLKVLEQSDVRALNERELTAQEKEDVRMGWLWRAEEVHLERVLATVAAVGEGQHRPSWIWFTGSVHEDADDPLTRAALRVEWAKAKVRADRWEEEVVLLDEEMRRVLEFCRWKVSWWAEQVPRREALPAPLAEGLKAYAAEQADMEHRISLSWTAKW
;
A
#
# COMPACT_ATOMS: atom_id res chain seq x y z
N PHE A 1 5.37 -18.82 10.17
CA PHE A 1 6.50 -19.67 9.77
C PHE A 1 7.88 -19.15 10.18
N LYS A 2 8.22 -17.86 10.03
CA LYS A 2 9.58 -17.35 10.34
C LYS A 2 9.92 -17.23 11.84
N VAL A 3 8.92 -16.94 12.68
CA VAL A 3 9.08 -16.73 14.13
C VAL A 3 9.25 -18.04 14.90
N ALA A 4 8.66 -19.14 14.40
CA ALA A 4 8.66 -20.44 15.07
C ALA A 4 10.00 -21.21 14.98
N ASN A 5 10.86 -20.85 14.02
CA ASN A 5 12.12 -21.55 13.75
C ASN A 5 13.36 -20.77 14.22
N ILE A 6 13.21 -19.76 15.08
CA ILE A 6 14.34 -19.03 15.67
C ILE A 6 14.84 -19.82 16.88
N THR A 7 15.67 -20.82 16.64
CA THR A 7 16.38 -21.56 17.70
C THR A 7 17.75 -20.93 17.94
N GLY A 8 17.98 -20.42 19.14
CA GLY A 8 19.27 -19.90 19.59
C GLY A 8 19.20 -18.46 20.10
N GLN A 9 19.13 -18.31 21.42
CA GLN A 9 19.18 -17.03 22.13
C GLN A 9 20.62 -16.49 22.26
N ILE A 10 21.57 -17.09 21.53
CA ILE A 10 23.00 -16.72 21.50
C ILE A 10 23.21 -15.74 20.35
N HIS A 11 23.00 -14.46 20.66
CA HIS A 11 23.60 -13.28 20.04
C HIS A 11 23.76 -13.28 18.50
N ASN A 12 22.74 -12.75 17.82
CA ASN A 12 22.81 -12.24 16.45
C ASN A 12 23.76 -11.01 16.29
N THR A 13 24.81 -10.88 17.11
CA THR A 13 25.69 -9.71 17.21
C THR A 13 26.53 -9.51 15.95
N ARG A 14 27.02 -10.58 15.32
CA ARG A 14 27.80 -10.48 14.07
C ARG A 14 26.94 -10.02 12.89
N ALA A 15 25.73 -10.56 12.77
CA ALA A 15 24.77 -10.13 11.75
C ALA A 15 24.34 -8.68 11.97
N ARG A 16 24.02 -8.32 13.22
CA ARG A 16 23.71 -6.93 13.62
C ARG A 16 24.86 -5.96 13.34
N GLY A 17 26.09 -6.33 13.69
CA GLY A 17 27.27 -5.49 13.43
C GLY A 17 27.53 -5.32 11.94
N THR A 18 27.21 -6.32 11.11
CA THR A 18 27.28 -6.18 9.64
C THR A 18 26.20 -5.22 9.14
N GLN A 19 24.99 -5.33 9.65
CA GLN A 19 23.87 -4.46 9.30
C GLN A 19 24.17 -3.00 9.69
N GLN A 20 24.63 -2.77 10.92
CA GLN A 20 25.00 -1.44 11.42
C GLN A 20 26.08 -0.78 10.55
N ARG A 21 27.10 -1.54 10.11
CA ARG A 21 28.12 -1.01 9.19
C ARG A 21 27.55 -0.60 7.83
N ILE A 22 26.50 -1.29 7.36
CA ILE A 22 25.82 -0.92 6.12
C ILE A 22 25.04 0.37 6.36
N ASP A 23 24.30 0.47 7.47
CA ASP A 23 23.54 1.67 7.82
C ASP A 23 24.47 2.88 7.97
N ASP A 24 25.60 2.74 8.66
CA ASP A 24 26.59 3.80 8.83
C ASP A 24 27.09 4.29 7.46
N LYS A 25 27.35 3.38 6.52
CA LYS A 25 27.75 3.73 5.15
C LYS A 25 26.65 4.47 4.40
N VAL A 26 25.40 4.02 4.54
CA VAL A 26 24.24 4.66 3.93
C VAL A 26 24.06 6.09 4.47
N CYS A 27 24.14 6.26 5.80
CA CYS A 27 24.09 7.57 6.44
C CYS A 27 25.22 8.49 5.97
N MET A 28 26.46 7.98 5.91
CA MET A 28 27.60 8.76 5.44
C MET A 28 27.44 9.17 3.97
N ALA A 29 26.96 8.29 3.11
CA ALA A 29 26.69 8.58 1.70
C ALA A 29 25.58 9.63 1.55
N ALA A 30 24.50 9.53 2.32
CA ALA A 30 23.41 10.52 2.31
C ALA A 30 23.90 11.90 2.77
N LEU A 31 24.67 11.96 3.86
CA LEU A 31 25.26 13.22 4.34
C LEU A 31 26.23 13.83 3.32
N GLN A 32 27.06 12.99 2.68
CA GLN A 32 27.98 13.43 1.64
C GLN A 32 27.21 14.00 0.44
N TYR A 33 26.15 13.34 0.01
CA TYR A 33 25.28 13.81 -1.07
C TYR A 33 24.68 15.18 -0.76
N CYS A 34 24.06 15.34 0.41
CA CYS A 34 23.45 16.60 0.82
C CYS A 34 24.48 17.75 0.87
N ARG A 35 25.65 17.49 1.46
CA ARG A 35 26.75 18.48 1.52
C ARG A 35 27.26 18.86 0.13
N ALA A 36 27.45 17.87 -0.75
CA ALA A 36 27.90 18.10 -2.11
C ALA A 36 26.87 18.92 -2.91
N ARG A 37 25.58 18.60 -2.76
CA ARG A 37 24.48 19.34 -3.38
C ARG A 37 24.42 20.79 -2.89
N ASP A 38 24.54 21.02 -1.58
CA ASP A 38 24.55 22.36 -1.01
C ASP A 38 25.76 23.18 -1.48
N ALA A 39 26.93 22.55 -1.58
CA ALA A 39 28.12 23.19 -2.14
C ALA A 39 27.91 23.53 -3.63
N LEU A 40 27.35 22.61 -4.40
CA LEU A 40 27.05 22.83 -5.82
C LEU A 40 26.05 23.98 -6.00
N LEU A 41 25.02 24.05 -5.16
CA LEU A 41 24.04 25.14 -5.16
C LEU A 41 24.68 26.49 -4.84
N LYS A 42 25.62 26.54 -3.89
CA LYS A 42 26.36 27.76 -3.55
C LYS A 42 27.30 28.21 -4.67
N LEU A 43 27.94 27.27 -5.37
CA LEU A 43 28.94 27.57 -6.40
C LEU A 43 28.32 27.89 -7.76
N ARG A 44 27.31 27.11 -8.18
CA ARG A 44 26.71 27.20 -9.52
C ARG A 44 25.38 27.94 -9.53
N GLY A 45 24.71 28.04 -8.39
CA GLY A 45 23.33 28.53 -8.31
C GLY A 45 22.32 27.52 -8.84
N LYS A 46 21.05 27.94 -8.91
CA LYS A 46 19.94 27.10 -9.39
C LYS A 46 20.06 26.82 -10.88
N GLY A 47 19.66 25.63 -11.33
CA GLY A 47 19.64 25.29 -12.75
C GLY A 47 19.16 23.87 -13.04
N LEU A 48 19.27 23.44 -14.30
CA LEU A 48 18.83 22.13 -14.81
C LEU A 48 19.48 20.92 -14.10
N TRP A 49 20.57 21.15 -13.37
CA TRP A 49 21.21 20.11 -12.57
C TRP A 49 20.36 19.70 -11.36
N GLU A 50 19.41 20.52 -10.90
CA GLU A 50 18.51 20.17 -9.80
C GLU A 50 17.53 19.05 -10.18
N ASP A 51 17.25 18.88 -11.48
CA ASP A 51 16.38 17.81 -11.98
C ASP A 51 17.05 16.44 -11.87
N SER A 52 18.38 16.39 -12.04
CA SER A 52 19.18 15.17 -11.88
C SER A 52 19.64 14.95 -10.44
N LEU A 53 19.98 16.02 -9.71
CA LEU A 53 20.38 15.97 -8.30
C LEU A 53 19.33 16.64 -7.41
N LYS A 54 18.27 15.88 -7.14
CA LYS A 54 17.13 16.32 -6.32
C LYS A 54 17.51 16.48 -4.85
N VAL A 55 16.69 17.21 -4.09
CA VAL A 55 16.82 17.23 -2.63
C VAL A 55 16.60 15.80 -2.13
N LEU A 56 17.53 15.29 -1.31
CA LEU A 56 17.42 13.98 -0.69
C LEU A 56 16.72 14.13 0.66
N GLU A 57 15.50 13.61 0.76
CA GLU A 57 14.79 13.54 2.03
C GLU A 57 15.16 12.26 2.77
N GLN A 58 15.01 12.25 4.10
CA GLN A 58 15.23 11.03 4.90
C GLN A 58 14.28 9.90 4.47
N SER A 59 13.10 10.25 3.97
CA SER A 59 12.12 9.35 3.37
C SER A 59 12.59 8.73 2.05
N ASP A 60 13.62 9.25 1.37
CA ASP A 60 14.11 8.69 0.11
C ASP A 60 15.13 7.56 0.32
N VAL A 61 15.82 7.58 1.45
CA VAL A 61 16.87 6.61 1.80
C VAL A 61 16.22 5.31 2.28
N ARG A 62 15.78 4.52 1.31
CA ARG A 62 15.06 3.26 1.53
C ARG A 62 15.61 2.15 0.66
N ALA A 63 15.54 0.93 1.20
CA ALA A 63 15.82 -0.26 0.40
C ALA A 63 14.78 -0.43 -0.71
N LEU A 64 15.19 -1.09 -1.80
CA LEU A 64 14.33 -1.31 -2.97
C LEU A 64 13.03 -2.10 -2.65
N ASN A 65 13.02 -2.88 -1.57
CA ASN A 65 11.84 -3.63 -1.09
C ASN A 65 11.05 -2.88 0.02
N GLU A 66 11.42 -1.65 0.38
CA GLU A 66 10.88 -0.93 1.54
C GLU A 66 9.87 0.15 1.12
N ARG A 67 8.65 0.04 1.65
CA ARG A 67 7.55 0.96 1.34
C ARG A 67 7.54 2.21 2.22
N GLU A 68 6.88 3.26 1.75
CA GLU A 68 6.56 4.41 2.59
C GLU A 68 5.59 3.99 3.69
N LEU A 69 5.93 4.35 4.93
CA LEU A 69 5.02 4.20 6.05
C LEU A 69 3.88 5.21 5.94
N THR A 70 2.66 4.75 6.19
CA THR A 70 1.51 5.63 6.41
C THR A 70 1.73 6.50 7.65
N ALA A 71 1.04 7.64 7.74
CA ALA A 71 1.17 8.54 8.89
C ALA A 71 0.87 7.84 10.24
N GLN A 72 -0.07 6.90 10.23
CA GLN A 72 -0.43 6.09 11.39
C GLN A 72 0.68 5.10 11.76
N GLU A 73 1.25 4.39 10.78
CA GLU A 73 2.40 3.52 11.01
C GLU A 73 3.61 4.31 11.49
N LYS A 74 3.84 5.53 10.99
CA LYS A 74 4.90 6.43 11.49
C LYS A 74 4.69 6.78 12.97
N GLU A 75 3.44 7.05 13.38
CA GLU A 75 3.12 7.36 14.77
C GLU A 75 3.22 6.12 15.67
N ASP A 76 2.74 4.95 15.23
CA ASP A 76 2.88 3.69 15.98
C ASP A 76 4.36 3.32 16.18
N VAL A 77 5.16 3.55 15.15
CA VAL A 77 6.61 3.42 15.18
C VAL A 77 7.17 4.42 16.20
N ARG A 78 6.88 5.72 16.07
CA ARG A 78 7.25 6.80 17.00
C ARG A 78 6.93 6.48 18.46
N MET A 79 5.73 5.95 18.71
CA MET A 79 5.25 5.54 20.03
C MET A 79 5.96 4.28 20.52
N GLY A 80 6.26 3.32 19.65
CA GLY A 80 7.09 2.14 19.95
C GLY A 80 8.54 2.49 20.32
N TRP A 81 9.09 3.59 19.79
CA TRP A 81 10.42 4.11 20.14
C TRP A 81 10.47 4.75 21.52
N LEU A 82 9.38 5.40 21.96
CA LEU A 82 9.32 6.09 23.26
C LEU A 82 9.49 5.13 24.45
N TRP A 83 9.07 3.87 24.30
CA TRP A 83 9.21 2.84 25.34
C TRP A 83 10.61 2.18 25.39
N ARG A 84 11.50 2.50 24.46
CA ARG A 84 12.83 1.86 24.31
C ARG A 84 13.98 2.87 24.35
N ALA A 85 13.77 4.02 24.99
CA ALA A 85 14.73 5.09 25.04
C ALA A 85 15.60 5.03 26.31
N GLU A 86 16.60 4.16 26.28
CA GLU A 86 17.85 4.35 27.04
C GLU A 86 19.02 3.82 26.18
N GLU A 87 19.24 4.42 25.00
CA GLU A 87 20.56 4.52 24.35
C GLU A 87 20.48 5.37 23.07
N VAL A 88 21.59 6.05 22.79
CA VAL A 88 21.74 7.26 21.97
C VAL A 88 21.30 7.08 20.50
N HIS A 89 20.58 8.09 20.03
CA HIS A 89 19.75 8.14 18.82
C HIS A 89 20.51 8.73 17.63
N LEU A 90 21.07 7.86 16.77
CA LEU A 90 21.13 8.15 15.34
C LEU A 90 20.01 7.32 14.70
N GLU A 91 19.08 8.01 14.05
CA GLU A 91 17.86 7.47 13.48
C GLU A 91 18.09 6.11 12.82
N ARG A 92 17.48 5.10 13.42
CA ARG A 92 17.56 3.71 12.99
C ARG A 92 16.83 3.60 11.65
N VAL A 93 17.57 3.70 10.55
CA VAL A 93 17.14 3.46 9.15
C VAL A 93 16.76 1.98 8.92
N LEU A 94 16.36 1.24 9.96
CA LEU A 94 16.11 -0.18 9.85
C LEU A 94 14.74 -0.62 10.35
N ALA A 95 14.02 -1.11 9.35
CA ALA A 95 13.13 -2.27 9.41
C ALA A 95 11.80 -2.02 10.12
N THR A 96 11.06 -1.06 9.59
CA THR A 96 9.60 -1.12 9.68
C THR A 96 9.10 -1.94 8.50
N VAL A 97 9.05 -3.25 8.69
CA VAL A 97 8.22 -4.14 7.86
C VAL A 97 6.78 -3.73 8.13
N ALA A 98 6.34 -2.74 7.39
CA ALA A 98 4.97 -2.30 7.43
C ALA A 98 4.12 -3.40 6.78
N ALA A 99 3.34 -4.05 7.65
CA ALA A 99 2.32 -5.00 7.27
C ALA A 99 1.13 -4.24 6.68
N VAL A 100 0.52 -4.81 5.63
CA VAL A 100 -0.75 -4.42 4.96
C VAL A 100 -0.58 -3.69 3.62
N GLY A 101 -0.51 -4.46 2.53
CA GLY A 101 -0.72 -4.02 1.14
C GLY A 101 0.51 -3.49 0.39
N GLU A 102 1.01 -4.24 -0.59
CA GLU A 102 2.02 -3.75 -1.55
C GLU A 102 1.41 -2.83 -2.64
N GLY A 103 0.11 -2.54 -2.58
CA GLY A 103 -0.62 -1.79 -3.62
C GLY A 103 -0.06 -0.39 -3.89
N GLN A 104 0.45 0.30 -2.87
CA GLN A 104 1.05 1.63 -3.01
C GLN A 104 2.59 1.64 -2.97
N HIS A 105 3.24 0.48 -3.08
CA HIS A 105 4.70 0.42 -3.10
C HIS A 105 5.27 1.13 -4.34
N ARG A 106 5.98 2.24 -4.11
CA ARG A 106 6.80 2.95 -5.09
C ARG A 106 8.23 3.02 -4.56
N PRO A 107 9.23 2.55 -5.33
CA PRO A 107 10.63 2.75 -4.94
C PRO A 107 10.95 4.24 -4.92
N SER A 108 11.93 4.63 -4.10
CA SER A 108 12.40 6.01 -4.08
C SER A 108 13.08 6.41 -5.40
N TRP A 109 13.07 7.70 -5.69
CA TRP A 109 13.58 8.25 -6.95
C TRP A 109 15.06 7.90 -7.20
N ILE A 110 15.84 7.70 -6.13
CA ILE A 110 17.25 7.29 -6.20
C ILE A 110 17.48 6.00 -7.00
N TRP A 111 16.47 5.12 -7.10
CA TRP A 111 16.53 3.87 -7.87
C TRP A 111 16.23 4.05 -9.37
N PHE A 112 15.71 5.22 -9.78
CA PHE A 112 15.34 5.51 -11.17
C PHE A 112 16.30 6.47 -11.88
N THR A 113 17.14 7.19 -11.13
CA THR A 113 18.20 8.04 -11.68
C THR A 113 19.39 7.17 -12.07
N GLY A 114 19.34 6.61 -13.28
CA GLY A 114 20.50 6.03 -13.92
C GLY A 114 21.51 7.12 -14.25
N SER A 115 22.37 7.46 -13.30
CA SER A 115 23.54 8.28 -13.56
C SER A 115 24.38 7.61 -14.63
N VAL A 116 24.53 8.30 -15.76
CA VAL A 116 25.47 8.02 -16.85
C VAL A 116 26.93 7.95 -16.35
N HIS A 117 27.18 8.20 -15.06
CA HIS A 117 28.48 8.14 -14.43
C HIS A 117 28.48 7.17 -13.24
N GLU A 118 29.27 6.12 -13.46
CA GLU A 118 29.92 5.21 -12.51
C GLU A 118 29.04 4.14 -11.82
N ASP A 119 29.33 2.89 -12.16
CA ASP A 119 29.10 1.66 -11.39
C ASP A 119 27.66 1.28 -10.95
N ALA A 120 26.63 1.83 -11.58
CA ALA A 120 25.25 1.35 -11.44
C ALA A 120 24.97 -0.01 -12.15
N ASP A 121 25.94 -0.56 -12.89
CA ASP A 121 25.82 -1.86 -13.58
C ASP A 121 26.29 -3.05 -12.70
N ASP A 122 26.05 -2.93 -11.39
CA ASP A 122 26.24 -4.06 -10.48
C ASP A 122 25.19 -5.16 -10.77
N PRO A 123 25.62 -6.42 -11.02
CA PRO A 123 24.70 -7.52 -11.31
C PRO A 123 23.63 -7.75 -10.24
N LEU A 124 23.96 -7.51 -8.96
CA LEU A 124 23.02 -7.64 -7.84
C LEU A 124 21.93 -6.56 -7.91
N THR A 125 22.31 -5.31 -8.17
CA THR A 125 21.39 -4.19 -8.35
C THR A 125 20.41 -4.43 -9.51
N ARG A 126 20.92 -4.89 -10.66
CA ARG A 126 20.07 -5.22 -11.82
C ARG A 126 19.13 -6.40 -11.54
N ALA A 127 19.61 -7.42 -10.83
CA ALA A 127 18.77 -8.54 -10.42
C ALA A 127 17.64 -8.08 -9.49
N ALA A 128 17.94 -7.20 -8.53
CA ALA A 128 16.96 -6.64 -7.61
C ALA A 128 15.90 -5.79 -8.35
N LEU A 129 16.33 -4.95 -9.31
CA LEU A 129 15.43 -4.16 -10.15
C LEU A 129 14.52 -5.02 -11.02
N ARG A 130 15.01 -6.15 -11.56
CA ARG A 130 14.17 -7.11 -12.31
C ARG A 130 13.10 -7.75 -11.46
N VAL A 131 13.41 -8.07 -10.20
CA VAL A 131 12.44 -8.62 -9.25
C VAL A 131 11.35 -7.59 -8.98
N GLU A 132 11.70 -6.35 -8.68
CA GLU A 132 10.71 -5.29 -8.46
C GLU A 132 9.88 -4.99 -9.71
N TRP A 133 10.51 -4.98 -10.89
CA TRP A 133 9.79 -4.84 -12.15
C TRP A 133 8.79 -5.98 -12.36
N ALA A 134 9.19 -7.23 -12.11
CA ALA A 134 8.30 -8.38 -12.24
C ALA A 134 7.11 -8.29 -11.26
N LYS A 135 7.35 -7.91 -10.00
CA LYS A 135 6.28 -7.66 -9.02
C LYS A 135 5.35 -6.53 -9.46
N ALA A 136 5.92 -5.42 -9.93
CA ALA A 136 5.14 -4.27 -10.42
C ALA A 136 4.29 -4.64 -11.64
N LYS A 137 4.85 -5.42 -12.57
CA LYS A 137 4.13 -5.94 -13.73
C LYS A 137 2.97 -6.85 -13.32
N VAL A 138 3.21 -7.86 -12.47
CA VAL A 138 2.13 -8.75 -12.00
C VAL A 138 1.04 -7.96 -11.28
N ARG A 139 1.38 -6.92 -10.52
CA ARG A 139 0.39 -6.01 -9.91
C ARG A 139 -0.40 -5.23 -10.95
N ALA A 140 0.24 -4.74 -12.00
CA ALA A 140 -0.44 -4.04 -13.09
C ALA A 140 -1.39 -4.97 -13.85
N ASP A 141 -0.91 -6.16 -14.23
CA ASP A 141 -1.71 -7.18 -14.93
C ASP A 141 -2.94 -7.58 -14.08
N ARG A 142 -2.74 -7.81 -12.77
CA ARG A 142 -3.84 -8.11 -11.84
C ARG A 142 -4.81 -6.94 -11.66
N TRP A 143 -4.32 -5.70 -11.61
CA TRP A 143 -5.19 -4.54 -11.49
C TRP A 143 -6.10 -4.40 -12.72
N GLU A 144 -5.59 -4.68 -13.91
CA GLU A 144 -6.41 -4.73 -15.12
C GLU A 144 -7.53 -5.77 -15.01
N GLU A 145 -7.23 -6.97 -14.53
CA GLU A 145 -8.24 -8.01 -14.25
C GLU A 145 -9.26 -7.55 -13.20
N GLU A 146 -8.80 -6.93 -12.11
CA GLU A 146 -9.68 -6.43 -11.03
C GLU A 146 -10.64 -5.34 -11.51
N VAL A 147 -10.21 -4.46 -12.43
CA VAL A 147 -11.10 -3.44 -13.01
C VAL A 147 -12.20 -4.09 -13.86
N VAL A 148 -11.84 -5.07 -14.69
CA VAL A 148 -12.83 -5.81 -15.51
C VAL A 148 -13.78 -6.62 -14.65
N LEU A 149 -13.27 -7.27 -13.60
CA LEU A 149 -14.10 -8.02 -12.66
C LEU A 149 -15.05 -7.11 -11.90
N LEU A 150 -14.60 -5.94 -11.46
CA LEU A 150 -15.41 -4.99 -10.72
C LEU A 150 -16.58 -4.45 -11.56
N ASP A 151 -16.37 -4.21 -12.86
CA ASP A 151 -17.44 -3.82 -13.78
C ASP A 151 -18.52 -4.92 -13.89
N GLU A 152 -18.11 -6.18 -14.07
CA GLU A 152 -19.03 -7.31 -14.13
C GLU A 152 -19.71 -7.59 -12.78
N GLU A 153 -19.01 -7.43 -11.67
CA GLU A 153 -19.57 -7.52 -10.32
C GLU A 153 -20.65 -6.45 -10.12
N MET A 154 -20.41 -5.22 -10.56
CA MET A 154 -21.38 -4.14 -10.45
C MET A 154 -22.60 -4.38 -11.32
N ARG A 155 -22.42 -4.88 -12.54
CA ARG A 155 -23.52 -5.33 -13.40
C ARG A 155 -24.37 -6.39 -12.68
N ARG A 156 -23.74 -7.38 -12.03
CA ARG A 156 -24.43 -8.43 -11.27
C ARG A 156 -25.15 -7.90 -10.05
N VAL A 157 -24.58 -6.93 -9.32
CA VAL A 157 -25.24 -6.30 -8.17
C VAL A 157 -26.52 -5.60 -8.61
N LEU A 158 -26.49 -4.85 -9.72
CA LEU A 158 -27.69 -4.18 -10.24
C LEU A 158 -28.76 -5.18 -10.68
N GLU A 159 -28.38 -6.23 -11.41
CA GLU A 159 -29.30 -7.30 -11.81
C GLU A 159 -29.85 -8.07 -10.62
N PHE A 160 -29.03 -8.32 -9.60
CA PHE A 160 -29.48 -8.95 -8.36
C PHE A 160 -30.54 -8.10 -7.65
N CYS A 161 -30.31 -6.79 -7.48
CA CYS A 161 -31.31 -5.91 -6.87
C CYS A 161 -32.62 -5.89 -7.66
N ARG A 162 -32.56 -5.81 -8.99
CA ARG A 162 -33.77 -5.88 -9.86
C ARG A 162 -34.52 -7.19 -9.67
N TRP A 163 -33.79 -8.31 -9.73
CA TRP A 163 -34.37 -9.62 -9.47
C TRP A 163 -34.97 -9.71 -8.06
N LYS A 164 -34.29 -9.17 -7.05
CA LYS A 164 -34.72 -9.22 -5.65
C LYS A 164 -36.00 -8.43 -5.42
N VAL A 165 -36.17 -7.28 -6.08
CA VAL A 165 -37.43 -6.51 -6.12
C VAL A 165 -38.58 -7.38 -6.63
N SER A 166 -38.40 -8.04 -7.79
CA SER A 166 -39.42 -8.95 -8.35
C SER A 166 -39.68 -10.14 -7.42
N TRP A 167 -38.63 -10.71 -6.84
CA TRP A 167 -38.73 -11.83 -5.91
C TRP A 167 -39.56 -11.48 -4.68
N TRP A 168 -39.42 -10.27 -4.12
CA TRP A 168 -40.26 -9.80 -3.02
C TRP A 168 -41.73 -9.67 -3.42
N ALA A 169 -42.03 -9.17 -4.62
CA ALA A 169 -43.40 -9.11 -5.14
C ALA A 169 -44.02 -10.52 -5.27
N GLU A 170 -43.23 -11.51 -5.70
CA GLU A 170 -43.66 -12.90 -5.78
C GLU A 170 -43.89 -13.57 -4.41
N GLN A 171 -43.35 -13.03 -3.31
CA GLN A 171 -43.58 -13.61 -1.97
C GLN A 171 -44.98 -13.32 -1.44
N VAL A 172 -45.58 -12.19 -1.85
CA VAL A 172 -46.88 -11.72 -1.36
C VAL A 172 -48.00 -12.76 -1.52
N PRO A 173 -48.22 -13.37 -2.70
CA PRO A 173 -49.31 -14.34 -2.88
C PRO A 173 -49.00 -15.76 -2.35
N ARG A 174 -47.78 -16.07 -1.88
CA ARG A 174 -47.40 -17.46 -1.54
C ARG A 174 -48.11 -18.05 -0.33
N ARG A 175 -48.68 -17.21 0.55
CA ARG A 175 -49.44 -17.65 1.71
C ARG A 175 -50.92 -17.32 1.51
N GLU A 176 -51.72 -18.36 1.37
CA GLU A 176 -53.17 -18.27 1.22
C GLU A 176 -53.90 -18.37 2.57
N ALA A 177 -55.19 -18.03 2.59
CA ALA A 177 -56.08 -18.15 3.75
C ALA A 177 -55.62 -17.39 5.02
N LEU A 178 -54.95 -16.25 4.85
CA LEU A 178 -54.50 -15.41 5.97
C LEU A 178 -55.59 -14.43 6.45
N PRO A 179 -55.63 -14.12 7.75
CA PRO A 179 -56.41 -12.99 8.26
C PRO A 179 -56.01 -11.68 7.57
N ALA A 180 -56.99 -10.82 7.29
CA ALA A 180 -56.77 -9.56 6.54
C ALA A 180 -55.62 -8.68 7.10
N PRO A 181 -55.48 -8.47 8.42
CA PRO A 181 -54.38 -7.65 8.96
C PRO A 181 -52.99 -8.25 8.70
N LEU A 182 -52.88 -9.58 8.73
CA LEU A 182 -51.61 -10.28 8.46
C LEU A 182 -51.27 -10.24 6.96
N ALA A 183 -52.27 -10.38 6.10
CA ALA A 183 -52.10 -10.24 4.66
C ALA A 183 -51.64 -8.82 4.27
N GLU A 184 -52.19 -7.80 4.93
CA GLU A 184 -51.77 -6.40 4.77
C GLU A 184 -50.33 -6.17 5.26
N GLY A 185 -49.99 -6.66 6.46
CA GLY A 185 -48.64 -6.54 7.01
C GLY A 185 -47.57 -7.21 6.13
N LEU A 186 -47.84 -8.40 5.59
CA LEU A 186 -46.91 -9.08 4.68
C LEU A 186 -46.73 -8.31 3.35
N LYS A 187 -47.80 -7.70 2.83
CA LYS A 187 -47.72 -6.83 1.65
C LYS A 187 -46.86 -5.60 1.93
N ALA A 188 -47.09 -4.93 3.05
CA ALA A 188 -46.33 -3.75 3.46
C ALA A 188 -44.84 -4.08 3.63
N TYR A 189 -44.53 -5.18 4.33
CA TYR A 189 -43.15 -5.62 4.52
C TYR A 189 -42.45 -5.98 3.21
N ALA A 190 -43.12 -6.74 2.32
CA ALA A 190 -42.55 -7.08 1.02
C ALA A 190 -42.31 -5.83 0.16
N ALA A 191 -43.23 -4.85 0.20
CA ALA A 191 -43.07 -3.58 -0.49
C ALA A 191 -41.92 -2.74 0.07
N GLU A 192 -41.74 -2.69 1.39
CA GLU A 192 -40.63 -2.01 2.04
C GLU A 192 -39.27 -2.62 1.67
N GLN A 193 -39.17 -3.95 1.66
CA GLN A 193 -37.94 -4.65 1.27
C GLN A 193 -37.63 -4.46 -0.22
N ALA A 194 -38.65 -4.49 -1.09
CA ALA A 194 -38.50 -4.18 -2.50
C ALA A 194 -38.01 -2.73 -2.72
N ASP A 195 -38.59 -1.76 -2.01
CA ASP A 195 -38.14 -0.36 -2.09
C ASP A 195 -36.68 -0.18 -1.64
N MET A 196 -36.26 -0.89 -0.59
CA MET A 196 -34.87 -0.85 -0.14
C MET A 196 -33.89 -1.33 -1.22
N GLU A 197 -34.16 -2.47 -1.84
CA GLU A 197 -33.34 -3.02 -2.94
C GLU A 197 -33.34 -2.09 -4.17
N HIS A 198 -34.49 -1.49 -4.47
CA HIS A 198 -34.61 -0.51 -5.54
C HIS A 198 -33.78 0.75 -5.26
N ARG A 199 -33.81 1.29 -4.04
CA ARG A 199 -32.98 2.43 -3.63
C ARG A 199 -31.49 2.13 -3.68
N ILE A 200 -31.09 0.91 -3.29
CA ILE A 200 -29.71 0.43 -3.44
C ILE A 200 -29.35 0.46 -4.92
N SER A 201 -30.12 -0.19 -5.80
CA SER A 201 -29.89 -0.21 -7.25
C SER A 201 -29.73 1.19 -7.84
N LEU A 202 -30.60 2.14 -7.51
CA LEU A 202 -30.51 3.53 -7.98
C LEU A 202 -29.22 4.22 -7.50
N SER A 203 -28.87 4.05 -6.22
CA SER A 203 -27.63 4.63 -5.65
C SER A 203 -26.38 4.11 -6.36
N TRP A 204 -26.31 2.81 -6.64
CA TRP A 204 -25.18 2.21 -7.35
C TRP A 204 -25.15 2.62 -8.83
N THR A 205 -26.31 2.65 -9.52
CA THR A 205 -26.41 3.10 -10.92
C THR A 205 -26.03 4.58 -11.09
N ALA A 206 -26.18 5.41 -10.05
CA ALA A 206 -25.74 6.80 -10.10
C ALA A 206 -24.23 6.96 -9.91
N LYS A 207 -23.56 5.97 -9.33
CA LYS A 207 -22.12 5.99 -9.02
C LYS A 207 -21.26 5.26 -10.04
N TRP A 208 -21.86 4.30 -10.76
CA TRP A 208 -21.24 3.42 -11.75
C TRP A 208 -21.85 3.67 -13.12
#